data_AF-V4IVS0-F1
#
_entry.id   AF-V4IVS0-F1
#
_cell.length_a   1.000
_cell.length_b   1.000
_cell.length_c   1.000
_cell.angle_alpha   90.00
_cell.angle_beta   90.00
_cell.angle_gamma   90.00
#
_symmetry.space_group_name_H-M   'P 1'
#
loop_
_entity.id
_entity.type
_entity.pdbx_description
1 polymer ?
#
loop_
_entity_poly.entity_id
_entity_poly.type
_entity_poly.pdbx_seq_one_letter_code
_entity_poly.pdbx_strand_id
1 'polypeptide(L)'
;QWGALLKSLSGFESYRRKYHSGIRPIDVVEFVLLDGDFPRSLRYCIDGLDRALERIGPVHGAAVTDRMHALREHLDRTSPRAVLDQGLHEYLDDFLALLADLTTALQADFFEAHIGETQINEAPLANPTNNQGQPSTLAAGIASQSDDHAR
;
A
#
# COMPACT_ATOMS: atom_id res chain seq x y z
N GLN A 1 31.46 17.43 -5.12
CA GLN A 1 30.03 17.09 -4.98
C GLN A 1 29.80 15.59 -5.21
N TRP A 2 30.10 15.03 -6.39
CA TRP A 2 29.93 13.59 -6.69
C TRP A 2 30.64 12.61 -5.75
N GLY A 3 31.88 12.89 -5.35
CA GLY A 3 32.57 12.06 -4.35
C GLY A 3 31.92 12.08 -2.96
N ALA A 4 31.22 13.16 -2.60
CA ALA A 4 30.46 13.24 -1.36
C ALA A 4 29.16 12.43 -1.46
N LEU A 5 28.47 12.49 -2.61
CA LEU A 5 27.31 11.64 -2.91
C LEU A 5 27.66 10.15 -2.81
N LEU A 6 28.77 9.73 -3.42
CA LEU A 6 29.23 8.33 -3.29
C LEU A 6 29.53 7.94 -1.84
N LYS A 7 30.03 8.87 -1.02
CA LYS A 7 30.31 8.62 0.40
C LYS A 7 29.03 8.53 1.24
N SER A 8 28.02 9.38 0.99
CA SER A 8 26.73 9.30 1.70
C SER A 8 26.00 7.99 1.40
N LEU A 9 26.10 7.51 0.17
CA LEU A 9 25.61 6.18 -0.23
C LEU A 9 26.58 5.05 0.15
N SER A 10 27.64 5.33 0.92
CA SER A 10 28.83 4.49 1.17
C SER A 10 29.23 3.57 -0.01
N GLY A 11 29.07 4.07 -1.22
CA GLY A 11 29.38 3.41 -2.49
C GLY A 11 30.72 3.81 -3.07
N PHE A 12 31.48 4.69 -2.41
CA PHE A 12 32.76 5.20 -2.92
C PHE A 12 33.76 4.09 -3.26
N GLU A 13 33.95 3.11 -2.36
CA GLU A 13 34.87 2.00 -2.60
C GLU A 13 34.34 1.04 -3.67
N SER A 14 33.05 0.74 -3.67
CA SER A 14 32.41 -0.10 -4.70
C SER A 14 32.52 0.55 -6.09
N TYR A 15 32.30 1.86 -6.18
CA TYR A 15 32.49 2.63 -7.39
C TYR A 15 33.95 2.53 -7.87
N ARG A 16 34.95 2.75 -7.01
CA ARG A 16 36.36 2.67 -7.41
C ARG A 16 36.81 1.27 -7.84
N ARG A 17 36.16 0.22 -7.33
CA ARG A 17 36.42 -1.15 -7.77
C ARG A 17 35.89 -1.40 -9.18
N LYS A 18 34.72 -0.84 -9.51
CA LYS A 18 34.06 -1.01 -10.82
C LYS A 18 34.62 -0.05 -11.88
N TYR A 19 34.87 1.19 -11.50
CA TYR A 19 35.38 2.25 -12.36
C TYR A 19 36.85 2.54 -12.00
N HIS A 20 37.75 2.17 -12.90
CA HIS A 20 39.19 2.36 -12.72
C HIS A 20 39.67 3.79 -13.04
N SER A 21 38.81 4.59 -13.68
CA SER A 21 39.05 6.02 -13.94
C SER A 21 38.65 6.88 -12.75
N GLY A 22 39.05 8.16 -12.78
CA GLY A 22 38.59 9.16 -11.82
C GLY A 22 37.05 9.29 -11.78
N ILE A 23 36.56 10.10 -10.84
CA ILE A 23 35.11 10.30 -10.67
C ILE A 23 34.56 11.09 -11.84
N ARG A 24 33.76 10.43 -12.69
CA ARG A 24 33.01 11.09 -13.77
C ARG A 24 31.53 11.16 -13.37
N PRO A 25 30.87 12.33 -13.48
CA PRO A 25 29.46 12.46 -13.13
C PRO A 25 28.55 11.41 -13.78
N ILE A 26 28.79 11.12 -15.07
CA ILE A 26 28.01 10.15 -15.85
C ILE A 26 28.09 8.73 -15.27
N ASP A 27 29.29 8.28 -14.91
CA ASP A 27 29.53 6.98 -14.28
C ASP A 27 28.88 6.91 -12.90
N VAL A 28 28.91 8.01 -12.14
CA VAL A 28 28.30 8.05 -10.82
C VAL A 28 26.78 7.91 -10.94
N VAL A 29 26.15 8.63 -11.88
CA VAL A 29 24.72 8.52 -12.14
C VAL A 29 24.35 7.11 -12.58
N GLU A 30 25.07 6.54 -13.54
CA GLU A 30 24.87 5.16 -13.98
C GLU A 30 25.00 4.17 -12.81
N PHE A 31 26.05 4.33 -11.99
CA PHE A 31 26.31 3.48 -10.85
C PHE A 31 25.23 3.54 -9.76
N VAL A 32 24.79 4.74 -9.38
CA VAL A 32 23.83 4.89 -8.26
C VAL A 32 22.39 4.64 -8.69
N LEU A 33 22.07 4.74 -9.99
CA LEU A 33 20.70 4.52 -10.46
C LEU A 33 20.51 3.12 -11.04
N LEU A 34 21.44 2.64 -11.85
CA LEU A 34 21.20 1.50 -12.76
C LEU A 34 22.00 0.24 -12.43
N ASP A 35 22.99 0.32 -11.53
CA ASP A 35 23.86 -0.81 -11.21
C ASP A 35 23.11 -1.94 -10.49
N GLY A 36 22.87 -3.05 -11.17
CA GLY A 36 22.16 -4.21 -10.61
C GLY A 36 22.91 -4.99 -9.53
N ASP A 37 24.20 -4.71 -9.28
CA ASP A 37 25.04 -5.41 -8.30
C ASP A 37 25.34 -4.55 -7.05
N PHE A 38 25.04 -3.25 -7.11
CA PHE A 38 25.26 -2.34 -5.99
C PHE A 38 24.00 -2.25 -5.10
N PRO A 39 24.01 -2.73 -3.83
CA PRO A 39 22.80 -2.85 -3.03
C PRO A 39 22.04 -1.56 -2.70
N ARG A 40 22.66 -0.42 -2.97
CA ARG A 40 22.09 0.91 -2.74
C ARG A 40 21.75 1.65 -4.03
N SER A 41 21.90 1.00 -5.18
CA SER A 41 21.39 1.56 -6.42
C SER A 41 19.86 1.49 -6.46
N LEU A 42 19.21 2.38 -7.21
CA LEU A 42 17.75 2.30 -7.40
C LEU A 42 17.35 0.96 -8.03
N ARG A 43 18.05 0.54 -9.10
CA ARG A 43 17.78 -0.74 -9.77
C ARG A 43 17.79 -1.92 -8.80
N TYR A 44 18.85 -2.05 -8.00
CA TYR A 44 18.95 -3.15 -7.04
C TYR A 44 17.79 -3.14 -6.03
N CYS A 45 17.48 -1.96 -5.49
CA CYS A 45 16.41 -1.77 -4.52
C CYS A 45 15.04 -2.12 -5.10
N ILE A 46 14.73 -1.67 -6.31
CA ILE A 46 13.45 -1.97 -7.00
C ILE A 46 13.35 -3.45 -7.37
N ASP A 47 14.43 -4.05 -7.86
CA ASP A 47 14.45 -5.50 -8.10
C ASP A 47 14.24 -6.29 -6.80
N GLY A 48 14.76 -5.80 -5.67
CA GLY A 48 14.54 -6.36 -4.36
C GLY A 48 13.10 -6.21 -3.86
N LEU A 49 12.49 -5.05 -4.11
CA LEU A 49 11.09 -4.79 -3.78
C LEU A 49 10.17 -5.75 -4.53
N ASP A 50 10.38 -5.93 -5.83
CA ASP A 50 9.57 -6.84 -6.64
C ASP A 50 9.64 -8.29 -6.15
N ARG A 51 10.86 -8.79 -5.91
CA ARG A 51 11.07 -10.12 -5.30
C ARG A 51 10.39 -10.26 -3.94
N ALA A 52 10.36 -9.17 -3.16
CA ALA A 52 9.68 -9.17 -1.88
C ALA A 52 8.15 -9.27 -2.06
N LEU A 53 7.58 -8.53 -3.01
CA LEU A 53 6.17 -8.61 -3.36
C LEU A 53 5.78 -10.02 -3.83
N GLU A 54 6.55 -10.62 -4.74
CA GLU A 54 6.33 -12.00 -5.19
C GLU A 54 6.28 -13.01 -4.03
N ARG A 55 7.08 -12.78 -2.99
CA ARG A 55 7.15 -13.67 -1.82
C ARG A 55 6.02 -13.48 -0.83
N ILE A 56 5.43 -12.28 -0.74
CA ILE A 56 4.34 -11.99 0.20
C ILE A 56 3.03 -12.67 -0.24
N GLY A 57 2.83 -12.90 -1.54
CA GLY A 57 1.74 -13.72 -2.03
C GLY A 57 1.51 -13.56 -3.55
N PRO A 58 0.86 -14.55 -4.19
CA PRO A 58 0.74 -14.61 -5.65
C PRO A 58 -0.29 -13.65 -6.27
N VAL A 59 -1.03 -12.87 -5.48
CA VAL A 59 -2.12 -12.02 -5.99
C VAL A 59 -2.11 -10.67 -5.26
N HIS A 60 -1.23 -9.77 -5.68
CA HIS A 60 -1.46 -8.34 -5.49
C HIS A 60 -2.47 -7.89 -6.54
N GLY A 61 -3.30 -6.90 -6.21
CA GLY A 61 -4.25 -6.33 -7.15
C GLY A 61 -3.55 -5.77 -8.41
N ALA A 62 -4.25 -5.78 -9.54
CA ALA A 62 -3.72 -5.29 -10.83
C ALA A 62 -3.10 -3.88 -10.71
N ALA A 63 -3.64 -3.03 -9.83
CA ALA A 63 -3.10 -1.70 -9.56
C ALA A 63 -1.65 -1.73 -9.06
N VAL A 64 -1.30 -2.64 -8.15
CA VAL A 64 0.07 -2.82 -7.62
C VAL A 64 0.99 -3.32 -8.73
N THR A 65 0.54 -4.33 -9.48
CA THR A 65 1.29 -4.88 -10.63
C THR A 65 1.61 -3.81 -11.67
N ASP A 66 0.62 -3.01 -12.06
CA ASP A 66 0.78 -1.94 -13.06
C ASP A 66 1.79 -0.87 -12.59
N ARG A 67 1.75 -0.48 -11.31
CA ARG A 67 2.64 0.54 -10.75
C ARG A 67 4.06 0.02 -10.56
N MET A 68 4.21 -1.25 -10.18
CA MET A 68 5.50 -1.92 -10.14
C MET A 68 6.11 -2.01 -11.54
N HIS A 69 5.31 -2.33 -12.56
CA HIS A 69 5.73 -2.30 -13.96
C HIS A 69 6.15 -0.90 -14.41
N ALA A 70 5.40 0.14 -14.05
CA ALA A 70 5.74 1.52 -14.39
C ALA A 70 7.09 1.96 -13.80
N LEU A 71 7.38 1.59 -12.55
CA LEU A 71 8.68 1.85 -11.91
C LEU A 71 9.84 1.14 -12.65
N ARG A 72 9.64 -0.13 -13.03
CA ARG A 72 10.63 -0.89 -13.79
C ARG A 72 10.88 -0.29 -15.15
N GLU A 73 9.81 0.01 -15.90
CA GLU A 73 9.91 0.63 -17.22
C GLU A 73 10.59 2.00 -17.13
N HIS A 74 10.29 2.79 -16.10
CA HIS A 74 10.96 4.08 -15.89
C HIS A 74 12.47 3.88 -15.79
N LEU A 75 12.95 2.95 -14.95
CA LEU A 75 14.38 2.63 -14.84
C LEU A 75 14.99 2.05 -16.12
N ASP A 76 14.26 1.17 -16.82
CA ASP A 76 14.74 0.55 -18.06
C ASP A 76 14.97 1.57 -19.18
N ARG A 77 14.17 2.65 -19.18
CA ARG A 77 14.32 3.76 -20.14
C ARG A 77 15.26 4.86 -19.66
N THR A 78 15.74 4.81 -18.42
CA THR A 78 16.61 5.83 -17.87
C THR A 78 17.95 5.86 -18.60
N SER A 79 18.30 7.03 -19.13
CA SER A 79 19.62 7.31 -19.69
C SER A 79 20.42 8.16 -18.71
N PRO A 80 21.63 7.73 -18.28
CA PRO A 80 22.47 8.55 -17.41
C PRO A 80 22.78 9.94 -17.98
N ARG A 81 22.85 10.06 -19.32
CA ARG A 81 23.07 11.35 -19.99
C ARG A 81 21.85 12.25 -19.86
N ALA A 82 20.65 11.72 -20.11
CA ALA A 82 19.40 12.46 -19.96
C ALA A 82 19.19 12.91 -18.51
N VAL A 83 19.50 12.06 -17.53
CA VAL A 83 19.43 12.42 -16.11
C VAL A 83 20.38 13.56 -15.76
N LEU A 84 21.61 13.55 -16.30
CA LEU A 84 22.53 14.67 -16.09
C LEU A 84 22.04 15.97 -16.74
N ASP A 85 21.38 15.88 -17.90
CA ASP A 85 20.86 17.05 -18.62
C ASP A 85 19.58 17.60 -17.96
N GLN A 86 18.72 16.73 -17.40
CA GLN A 86 17.53 17.10 -16.61
C GLN A 86 17.92 17.62 -15.22
N GLY A 87 18.92 17.00 -14.59
CA GLY A 87 19.25 17.18 -13.18
C GLY A 87 18.89 15.94 -12.36
N LEU A 88 19.81 15.52 -11.48
CA LEU A 88 19.64 14.30 -10.69
C LEU A 88 18.53 14.45 -9.65
N HIS A 89 18.37 15.64 -9.05
CA HIS A 89 17.36 15.84 -8.02
C HIS A 89 15.95 15.78 -8.62
N GLU A 90 15.78 16.43 -9.77
CA GLU A 90 14.55 16.48 -10.55
C GLU A 90 14.13 15.08 -10.99
N TYR A 91 15.08 14.28 -11.50
CA TYR A 91 14.83 12.87 -11.81
C TYR A 91 14.40 12.07 -10.58
N LEU A 92 15.03 12.31 -9.42
CA LEU A 92 14.68 11.59 -8.19
C LEU A 92 13.30 11.98 -7.66
N ASP A 93 12.88 13.24 -7.83
CA ASP A 93 11.53 13.67 -7.45
C ASP A 93 10.46 12.98 -8.31
N ASP A 94 10.68 12.89 -9.62
CA ASP A 94 9.80 12.14 -10.54
C ASP A 94 9.74 10.65 -10.14
N PHE A 95 10.89 10.07 -9.81
CA PHE A 95 10.98 8.67 -9.38
C PHE A 95 10.29 8.42 -8.04
N LEU A 96 10.41 9.34 -7.09
CA LEU A 96 9.73 9.26 -5.79
C LEU A 96 8.21 9.37 -5.92
N ALA A 97 7.70 10.14 -6.89
CA ALA A 97 6.28 10.19 -7.18
C ALA A 97 5.74 8.83 -7.65
N LEU A 98 6.44 8.15 -8.57
CA LEU A 98 6.09 6.79 -9.00
C LEU A 98 6.10 5.78 -7.83
N LEU A 99 7.08 5.92 -6.93
CA LEU A 99 7.15 5.06 -5.74
C LEU A 99 6.01 5.34 -4.74
N ALA A 100 5.59 6.60 -4.60
CA ALA A 100 4.44 6.98 -3.78
C ALA A 100 3.14 6.40 -4.35
N ASP A 101 2.98 6.38 -5.68
CA ASP A 101 1.83 5.75 -6.33
C ASP A 101 1.78 4.24 -6.05
N LEU A 102 2.91 3.54 -6.16
CA LEU A 102 3.01 2.12 -5.79
C LEU A 102 2.64 1.92 -4.31
N THR A 103 3.19 2.75 -3.42
CA THR A 103 2.93 2.65 -1.97
C THR A 103 1.44 2.83 -1.66
N THR A 104 0.77 3.77 -2.35
CA THR A 104 -0.67 4.00 -2.20
C THR A 104 -1.47 2.77 -2.64
N ALA A 105 -1.10 2.15 -3.76
CA ALA A 105 -1.76 0.92 -4.22
C ALA A 105 -1.52 -0.25 -3.24
N LEU A 106 -0.30 -0.40 -2.72
CA LEU A 106 0.01 -1.40 -1.70
C LEU A 106 -0.81 -1.18 -0.43
N GLN A 107 -1.01 0.07 -0.02
CA GLN A 107 -1.80 0.38 1.16
C GLN A 107 -3.26 -0.07 1.01
N ALA A 108 -3.88 0.24 -0.13
CA ALA A 108 -5.25 -0.19 -0.42
C ALA A 108 -5.38 -1.73 -0.51
N ASP A 109 -4.43 -2.38 -1.19
CA ASP A 109 -4.47 -3.82 -1.47
C ASP A 109 -4.17 -4.67 -0.23
N PHE A 110 -3.15 -4.31 0.56
CA PHE A 110 -2.71 -5.11 1.70
C PHE A 110 -3.34 -4.69 3.03
N PHE A 111 -3.57 -3.40 3.27
CA PHE A 111 -3.94 -2.92 4.60
C PHE A 111 -5.44 -2.60 4.70
N GLU A 112 -6.02 -1.91 3.72
CA GLU A 112 -7.44 -1.55 3.78
C GLU A 112 -8.35 -2.77 3.57
N ALA A 113 -7.96 -3.70 2.68
CA ALA A 113 -8.66 -4.97 2.49
C ALA A 113 -8.72 -5.83 3.78
N HIS A 114 -7.69 -5.78 4.62
CA HIS A 114 -7.60 -6.60 5.85
C HIS A 114 -8.14 -5.90 7.11
N ILE A 115 -8.23 -4.56 7.13
CA ILE A 115 -8.83 -3.82 8.26
C ILE A 115 -10.37 -3.95 8.26
N GLY A 116 -11.00 -4.18 7.09
CA GLY A 116 -12.43 -4.41 6.97
C GLY A 116 -12.96 -5.70 7.62
N GLU A 117 -12.09 -6.70 7.83
CA GLU A 117 -12.49 -7.98 8.46
C GLU A 117 -12.46 -7.95 9.99
N THR A 118 -11.85 -6.92 10.61
CA THR A 118 -11.67 -6.86 12.08
C THR A 118 -12.82 -6.16 12.82
N GLN A 119 -13.75 -5.49 12.11
CA GLN A 119 -14.89 -4.82 12.74
C GLN A 119 -16.20 -5.58 12.47
N ILE A 120 -16.96 -5.81 13.55
CA ILE A 120 -18.33 -6.38 13.64
C ILE A 120 -18.38 -7.92 13.78
N ASN A 121 -18.00 -8.40 14.97
CA ASN A 121 -18.64 -9.58 15.56
C ASN A 121 -18.99 -9.31 17.04
N GLU A 122 -19.62 -8.16 17.30
CA GLU A 122 -20.34 -7.97 18.56
C GLU A 122 -21.77 -8.49 18.37
N ALA A 123 -22.02 -9.68 18.93
CA ALA A 123 -23.34 -10.30 18.95
C ALA A 123 -24.37 -9.37 19.65
N PRO A 124 -25.60 -9.25 19.14
CA PRO A 124 -26.61 -8.41 19.78
C PRO A 124 -26.98 -8.96 21.17
N LEU A 125 -26.73 -8.18 22.22
CA LEU A 125 -27.28 -8.40 23.55
C LEU A 125 -28.81 -8.26 23.47
N ALA A 126 -29.54 -9.35 23.64
CA ALA A 126 -30.99 -9.35 23.73
C ALA A 126 -31.44 -8.52 24.94
N ASN A 127 -32.26 -7.49 24.72
CA ASN A 127 -32.88 -6.69 25.76
C ASN A 127 -34.40 -6.98 25.81
N PRO A 128 -34.98 -7.43 26.93
CA PRO A 128 -36.42 -7.61 27.03
C PRO A 128 -37.11 -6.25 27.24
N THR A 129 -37.69 -5.68 26.18
CA THR A 129 -38.47 -4.45 26.28
C THR A 129 -39.84 -4.71 26.90
N ASN A 130 -39.95 -4.27 28.16
CA ASN A 130 -41.16 -3.93 28.90
C ASN A 130 -42.09 -3.00 28.08
N ASN A 131 -43.37 -3.37 27.92
CA ASN A 131 -44.39 -2.54 27.28
C ASN A 131 -45.30 -1.92 28.35
N GLN A 132 -45.15 -0.61 28.57
CA GLN A 132 -46.05 0.20 29.41
C GLN A 132 -47.25 0.70 28.62
N GLY A 133 -48.42 0.78 29.27
CA GLY A 133 -49.47 1.74 28.88
C GLY A 133 -50.92 1.31 29.12
N GLN A 134 -51.41 1.52 30.35
CA GLN A 134 -52.83 1.87 30.63
C GLN A 134 -53.21 3.20 29.92
N PRO A 135 -54.48 3.70 29.88
CA PRO A 135 -55.61 3.45 30.79
C PRO A 135 -57.02 3.43 30.15
N SER A 136 -58.06 3.12 30.96
CA SER A 136 -59.33 3.86 31.08
C SER A 136 -60.39 3.04 31.85
N THR A 137 -61.18 3.75 32.65
CA THR A 137 -61.91 3.27 33.83
C THR A 137 -63.43 3.32 33.62
N LEU A 138 -64.17 2.46 34.36
CA LEU A 138 -65.59 2.53 34.79
C LEU A 138 -66.72 2.18 33.79
N ALA A 139 -67.37 1.02 34.02
CA ALA A 139 -68.71 0.91 34.66
C ALA A 139 -69.62 -0.18 34.04
N ALA A 140 -70.34 -0.87 34.94
CA ALA A 140 -71.55 -1.69 34.73
C ALA A 140 -71.39 -2.96 33.86
N GLY A 141 -71.82 -4.16 34.25
CA GLY A 141 -72.97 -4.51 35.06
C GLY A 141 -73.88 -5.41 34.22
N ILE A 142 -74.23 -6.56 34.81
CA ILE A 142 -75.38 -7.46 34.54
C ILE A 142 -75.43 -8.39 33.31
N ALA A 143 -75.80 -9.63 33.65
CA ALA A 143 -76.57 -10.63 32.90
C ALA A 143 -75.85 -11.41 31.77
N SER A 144 -76.13 -12.68 31.48
CA SER A 144 -76.80 -13.84 32.09
C SER A 144 -77.02 -14.80 30.90
N GLN A 145 -76.95 -16.12 31.13
CA GLN A 145 -77.56 -17.18 30.28
C GLN A 145 -76.97 -17.33 28.87
N SER A 146 -77.00 -18.49 28.21
CA SER A 146 -77.53 -19.84 28.45
C SER A 146 -77.11 -20.66 27.22
N ASP A 147 -76.95 -21.97 27.40
CA ASP A 147 -77.21 -23.05 26.43
C ASP A 147 -76.58 -22.96 25.03
N ASP A 148 -75.85 -23.99 24.59
CA ASP A 148 -76.51 -25.07 23.84
C ASP A 148 -75.58 -26.27 23.60
N HIS A 149 -76.26 -27.38 23.29
CA HIS A 149 -75.94 -28.79 23.22
C HIS A 149 -74.91 -29.28 22.19
N ALA A 150 -74.56 -30.56 22.41
CA ALA A 150 -74.07 -31.59 21.47
C ALA A 150 -72.57 -31.56 21.20
N ARG A 151 -71.81 -32.65 21.38
CA ARG A 151 -72.15 -34.08 21.34
C ARG A 151 -71.05 -34.89 22.01
#